data_AF-A0A7C6EGS9-F1
#
_entry.id   AF-A0A7C6EGS9-F1
#
_cell.length_a   1.000
_cell.length_b   1.000
_cell.length_c   1.000
_cell.angle_alpha   90.00
_cell.angle_beta   90.00
_cell.angle_gamma   90.00
#
_symmetry.space_group_name_H-M   'P 1'
#
loop_
_entity.id
_entity.type
_entity.pdbx_description
1 polymer ?
#
loop_
_entity_poly.entity_id
_entity_poly.type
_entity_poly.pdbx_seq_one_letter_code
_entity_poly.pdbx_strand_id
1 'polypeptide(L)'
;MKPKSLVTFILGILLFLFGIFLLIFADPFGVIPLLIGASLIYLGFRGGRIPLIIFGHTCIVIGCLLVTWGIYLLPYSKPIFAHIFFRPLFWGLISILGGICANYHGFCKCMRKT
;
A
#
# COMPACT_ATOMS: atom_id res chain seq x y z
N MET A 1 16.44 -0.51 19.80
CA MET A 1 14.97 -0.58 19.95
C MET A 1 14.47 -1.78 19.17
N LYS A 2 13.53 -2.59 19.69
CA LYS A 2 13.01 -3.79 19.01
C LYS A 2 11.80 -3.41 18.12
N PRO A 3 11.66 -3.99 16.91
CA PRO A 3 10.48 -3.74 16.07
C PRO A 3 9.22 -4.20 16.79
N LYS A 4 8.13 -3.45 16.64
CA LYS A 4 6.83 -3.77 17.26
C LYS A 4 6.10 -4.89 16.51
N SER A 5 6.30 -4.99 15.21
CA SER A 5 5.78 -6.10 14.40
C SER A 5 6.83 -6.54 13.37
N LEU A 6 7.37 -7.74 13.61
CA LEU A 6 8.47 -8.30 12.83
C LEU A 6 8.02 -8.65 11.39
N VAL A 7 6.81 -9.18 11.25
CA VAL A 7 6.21 -9.54 9.95
C VAL A 7 6.02 -8.30 9.07
N THR A 8 5.42 -7.23 9.60
CA THR A 8 5.20 -5.99 8.83
C THR A 8 6.51 -5.30 8.46
N PHE A 9 7.51 -5.37 9.33
CA PHE A 9 8.82 -4.81 9.07
C PHE A 9 9.57 -5.57 7.96
N ILE A 10 9.60 -6.91 8.00
CA ILE A 10 10.22 -7.73 6.94
C ILE A 10 9.50 -7.52 5.61
N LEU A 11 8.16 -7.56 5.61
CA LEU A 11 7.37 -7.34 4.40
C LEU A 11 7.65 -5.95 3.81
N GLY A 12 7.72 -4.92 4.66
CA GLY A 12 8.07 -3.57 4.25
C GLY A 12 9.46 -3.47 3.60
N ILE A 13 10.47 -4.12 4.18
CA ILE A 13 11.83 -4.16 3.60
C ILE A 13 11.82 -4.83 2.23
N LEU A 14 11.19 -6.00 2.11
CA LEU A 14 11.11 -6.71 0.83
C LEU A 14 10.44 -5.86 -0.25
N LEU A 15 9.32 -5.22 0.09
CA LEU A 15 8.59 -4.36 -0.84
C LEU A 15 9.39 -3.11 -1.24
N PHE A 16 10.11 -2.52 -0.28
CA PHE A 16 10.95 -1.36 -0.51
C PHE A 16 12.12 -1.68 -1.43
N LEU A 17 12.84 -2.78 -1.19
CA LEU A 17 13.92 -3.26 -2.06
C LEU A 17 13.42 -3.61 -3.45
N PHE A 18 12.25 -4.24 -3.56
CA PHE A 18 11.63 -4.52 -4.84
C PHE A 18 11.27 -3.23 -5.61
N GLY A 19 10.77 -2.20 -4.92
CA GLY A 19 10.53 -0.89 -5.52
C GLY A 19 11.79 -0.19 -6.02
N ILE A 20 12.89 -0.27 -5.27
CA ILE A 20 14.20 0.23 -5.72
C ILE A 20 14.65 -0.53 -6.97
N PHE A 21 14.54 -1.85 -6.97
CA PHE A 21 14.90 -2.67 -8.12
C PHE A 21 14.09 -2.28 -9.37
N LEU A 22 12.76 -2.14 -9.24
CA LEU A 22 11.91 -1.73 -10.36
C LEU A 22 12.28 -0.34 -10.89
N LEU A 23 12.59 0.61 -10.01
CA LEU A 23 12.97 1.97 -10.41
C LEU A 23 14.27 2.03 -11.21
N ILE A 24 15.22 1.15 -10.88
CA ILE A 24 16.53 1.12 -11.54
C ILE A 24 16.45 0.36 -12.87
N PHE A 25 15.71 -0.76 -12.92
CA PHE A 25 15.83 -1.73 -14.00
C PHE A 25 14.61 -1.85 -14.93
N ALA A 26 13.45 -1.35 -14.54
CA ALA A 26 12.21 -1.64 -15.25
C ALA A 26 11.39 -0.39 -15.58
N ASP A 27 10.82 0.27 -14.56
CA ASP A 27 9.73 1.21 -14.78
C ASP A 27 9.65 2.28 -13.66
N PRO A 28 9.38 3.55 -14.00
CA PRO A 28 9.10 4.62 -13.03
C PRO A 28 7.98 4.31 -12.03
N PHE A 29 7.05 3.41 -12.36
CA PHE A 29 5.99 2.97 -11.45
C PHE A 29 6.52 2.17 -10.24
N GLY A 30 7.81 1.82 -10.20
CA GLY A 30 8.48 1.30 -9.01
C GLY A 30 8.38 2.22 -7.78
N VAL A 31 8.04 3.51 -7.95
CA VAL A 31 7.72 4.42 -6.84
C VAL A 31 6.55 3.91 -5.99
N ILE A 32 5.57 3.22 -6.59
CA ILE A 32 4.38 2.72 -5.88
C ILE A 32 4.76 1.72 -4.76
N PRO A 33 5.40 0.57 -5.07
CA PRO A 33 5.83 -0.37 -4.04
C PRO A 33 6.87 0.22 -3.10
N LEU A 34 7.68 1.19 -3.56
CA LEU A 34 8.65 1.88 -2.71
C LEU A 34 7.96 2.71 -1.62
N LEU A 35 6.95 3.51 -1.96
CA LEU A 35 6.21 4.32 -0.99
C LEU A 35 5.42 3.46 0.00
N ILE A 36 4.77 2.39 -0.48
CA ILE A 36 4.07 1.43 0.40
C ILE A 36 5.09 0.76 1.32
N GLY A 37 6.22 0.29 0.79
CA GLY A 37 7.29 -0.35 1.55
C GLY A 37 7.84 0.55 2.65
N ALA A 38 8.14 1.81 2.33
CA ALA A 38 8.61 2.80 3.30
C ALA A 38 7.59 3.02 4.44
N SER A 39 6.30 3.14 4.10
CA SER A 39 5.26 3.31 5.11
C SER A 39 5.07 2.07 6.01
N LEU A 40 5.23 0.86 5.46
CA LEU A 40 5.22 -0.40 6.22
C LEU A 40 6.43 -0.55 7.14
N ILE A 41 7.62 -0.17 6.68
CA ILE A 41 8.83 -0.15 7.51
C ILE A 41 8.62 0.77 8.72
N TYR A 42 8.10 1.98 8.47
CA TYR A 42 7.81 2.94 9.53
C TYR A 42 6.77 2.40 10.53
N LEU A 43 5.70 1.76 10.03
CA LEU A 43 4.68 1.11 10.85
C LEU A 43 5.24 -0.05 11.68
N GLY A 44 6.03 -0.95 11.09
CA GLY A 44 6.60 -2.11 11.76
C GLY A 44 7.65 -1.74 12.81
N PHE A 45 8.41 -0.66 12.56
CA PHE A 45 9.45 -0.18 13.46
C PHE A 45 8.89 0.60 14.65
N ARG A 46 8.06 1.61 14.41
CA ARG A 46 7.53 2.49 15.47
C ARG A 46 6.27 1.93 16.11
N GLY A 47 5.36 1.38 15.30
CA GLY A 47 4.01 1.02 15.73
C GLY A 47 3.21 2.23 16.23
N GLY A 48 1.95 1.99 16.61
CA GLY A 48 1.07 3.01 17.18
C GLY A 48 0.28 3.80 16.15
N ARG A 49 -0.40 4.85 16.63
CA ARG A 49 -1.44 5.56 15.87
C ARG A 49 -0.91 6.30 14.64
N ILE A 50 0.13 7.12 14.80
CA ILE A 50 0.61 8.01 13.74
C ILE A 50 1.11 7.22 12.51
N PRO A 51 1.97 6.18 12.66
CA PRO A 51 2.41 5.37 11.53
C PRO A 51 1.26 4.66 10.82
N LEU A 52 0.23 4.22 11.55
CA LEU A 52 -0.91 3.53 10.97
C LEU A 52 -1.78 4.47 10.12
N ILE A 53 -1.99 5.70 10.57
CA ILE A 53 -2.70 6.74 9.80
C ILE A 53 -1.91 7.12 8.56
N ILE A 54 -0.58 7.23 8.66
CA ILE A 54 0.29 7.50 7.51
C ILE A 54 0.19 6.37 6.49
N PHE A 55 0.32 5.11 6.94
CA PHE A 55 0.13 3.94 6.07
C PHE A 55 -1.24 3.95 5.39
N GLY A 56 -2.31 4.22 6.14
CA GLY A 56 -3.67 4.30 5.59
C GLY A 56 -3.81 5.38 4.52
N HIS A 57 -3.27 6.58 4.75
CA HIS A 57 -3.26 7.66 3.76
C HIS A 57 -2.43 7.30 2.52
N THR A 58 -1.26 6.71 2.69
CA THR A 58 -0.42 6.26 1.56
C THR A 58 -1.18 5.26 0.69
N CYS A 59 -1.88 4.29 1.29
CA CYS A 59 -2.71 3.32 0.58
C CYS A 59 -3.88 3.97 -0.16
N ILE A 60 -4.56 4.96 0.44
CA ILE A 60 -5.65 5.70 -0.22
C ILE A 60 -5.11 6.47 -1.43
N VAL A 61 -4.03 7.25 -1.27
CA VAL A 61 -3.48 8.07 -2.36
C VAL A 61 -3.04 7.21 -3.53
N ILE A 62 -2.27 6.15 -3.25
CA ILE A 62 -1.82 5.21 -4.29
C ILE A 62 -3.01 4.48 -4.90
N GLY A 63 -4.00 4.11 -4.08
CA GLY A 63 -5.23 3.48 -4.55
C GLY A 63 -6.00 4.36 -5.52
N CYS A 64 -6.13 5.66 -5.25
CA CYS A 64 -6.75 6.62 -6.17
C CYS A 64 -5.98 6.74 -7.51
N LEU A 65 -4.65 6.72 -7.47
CA LEU A 65 -3.82 6.71 -8.69
C LEU A 65 -4.05 5.42 -9.50
N LEU A 66 -4.06 4.27 -8.84
CA LEU A 66 -4.31 2.97 -9.46
C LEU A 66 -5.73 2.85 -10.04
N VAL A 67 -6.74 3.38 -9.35
CA VAL A 67 -8.12 3.44 -9.86
C VAL A 67 -8.19 4.31 -11.10
N THR A 68 -7.61 5.51 -11.05
CA THR A 68 -7.58 6.44 -12.19
C THR A 68 -6.94 5.78 -13.41
N TRP A 69 -5.77 5.14 -13.22
CA TRP A 69 -5.12 4.38 -14.29
C TRP A 69 -5.96 3.20 -14.78
N GLY A 70 -6.56 2.46 -13.85
CA GLY A 70 -7.44 1.34 -14.14
C GLY A 70 -8.64 1.73 -15.01
N ILE A 71 -9.21 2.93 -14.80
CA ILE A 71 -10.30 3.47 -15.60
C ILE A 71 -9.86 3.70 -17.04
N TYR A 72 -8.68 4.27 -17.27
CA TYR A 72 -8.13 4.46 -18.62
C TYR A 72 -7.88 3.15 -19.37
N LEU A 73 -7.69 2.04 -18.64
CA LEU A 73 -7.47 0.74 -19.25
C LEU A 73 -8.78 0.05 -19.66
N LEU A 74 -9.97 0.50 -19.23
CA LEU A 74 -11.26 -0.16 -19.49
C LEU A 74 -11.50 -0.57 -20.97
N PRO A 75 -11.19 0.27 -21.98
CA PRO A 75 -11.41 -0.09 -23.39
C PRO A 75 -10.63 -1.33 -23.84
N TYR A 76 -9.55 -1.67 -23.14
CA TYR A 76 -8.71 -2.85 -23.39
C TYR A 76 -9.05 -4.04 -22.48
N SER A 77 -10.09 -3.92 -21.64
CA SER A 77 -10.50 -4.97 -20.69
C SER A 77 -11.23 -6.10 -21.40
N LYS A 78 -10.81 -7.34 -21.13
CA LYS A 78 -11.57 -8.54 -21.46
C LYS A 78 -12.32 -9.03 -20.21
N PRO A 79 -13.54 -9.57 -20.33
CA PRO A 79 -14.32 -10.06 -19.19
C PRO A 79 -13.83 -11.44 -18.73
N ILE A 80 -12.55 -11.55 -18.37
CA ILE A 80 -11.92 -12.75 -17.82
C ILE A 80 -11.31 -12.43 -16.46
N PHE A 81 -11.33 -13.39 -15.54
CA PHE A 81 -10.84 -13.20 -14.17
C PHE A 81 -9.41 -12.70 -14.10
N ALA A 82 -8.53 -13.20 -14.98
CA ALA A 82 -7.15 -12.71 -15.08
C ALA A 82 -7.08 -11.20 -15.37
N HIS A 83 -7.92 -10.69 -16.27
CA HIS A 83 -7.97 -9.25 -16.55
C HIS A 83 -8.53 -8.45 -15.39
N ILE A 84 -9.33 -9.04 -14.50
CA ILE A 84 -9.82 -8.35 -13.29
C ILE A 84 -8.69 -8.28 -12.25
N PHE A 85 -8.12 -9.44 -11.87
CA PHE A 85 -7.15 -9.53 -10.78
C PHE A 85 -5.80 -8.92 -11.11
N PHE A 86 -5.35 -8.88 -12.37
CA PHE A 86 -4.06 -8.28 -12.72
C PHE A 86 -4.17 -6.80 -13.12
N ARG A 87 -5.36 -6.20 -13.09
CA ARG A 87 -5.52 -4.80 -13.43
C ARG A 87 -5.36 -3.88 -12.21
N PRO A 88 -4.80 -2.68 -12.43
CA PRO A 88 -4.60 -1.70 -11.36
C PRO A 88 -5.94 -1.27 -10.75
N LEU A 89 -7.06 -1.33 -11.49
CA LEU A 89 -8.38 -0.98 -10.96
C LEU A 89 -8.77 -1.82 -9.73
N PHE A 90 -8.58 -3.14 -9.79
CA PHE A 90 -8.93 -4.05 -8.70
C PHE A 90 -8.11 -3.76 -7.44
N TRP A 91 -6.79 -3.70 -7.58
CA TRP A 91 -5.88 -3.41 -6.47
C TRP A 91 -6.01 -1.98 -5.96
N GLY A 92 -6.37 -1.03 -6.83
CA GLY A 92 -6.68 0.34 -6.46
C GLY A 92 -7.86 0.41 -5.49
N LEU A 93 -8.97 -0.28 -5.80
CA LEU A 93 -10.13 -0.36 -4.92
C LEU A 93 -9.80 -1.05 -3.59
N ILE A 94 -9.09 -2.17 -3.62
CA ILE A 94 -8.64 -2.87 -2.40
C ILE A 94 -7.73 -1.98 -1.55
N SER A 95 -6.81 -1.23 -2.17
CA SER A 95 -5.92 -0.30 -1.50
C SER A 95 -6.66 0.86 -0.83
N ILE A 96 -7.66 1.45 -1.51
CA ILE A 96 -8.49 2.52 -0.94
C ILE A 96 -9.26 2.00 0.27
N LEU A 97 -9.99 0.89 0.11
CA LEU A 97 -10.80 0.33 1.19
C LEU A 97 -9.93 -0.11 2.37
N GLY A 98 -8.80 -0.77 2.10
CA GLY A 98 -7.82 -1.15 3.12
C GLY A 98 -7.22 0.07 3.83
N GLY A 99 -6.91 1.14 3.10
CA GLY A 99 -6.40 2.39 3.66
C GLY A 99 -7.42 3.11 4.55
N ILE A 100 -8.69 3.13 4.15
CA ILE A 100 -9.80 3.62 4.98
C ILE A 100 -9.88 2.81 6.27
N CYS A 101 -9.86 1.47 6.19
CA CYS A 101 -9.86 0.59 7.36
C CYS A 101 -8.68 0.88 8.30
N ALA A 102 -7.46 1.06 7.76
CA ALA A 102 -6.28 1.39 8.55
C ALA A 102 -6.41 2.75 9.25
N ASN A 103 -6.96 3.76 8.55
CA ASN A 103 -7.23 5.07 9.13
C ASN A 103 -8.24 4.99 10.27
N TYR A 104 -9.38 4.32 10.07
CA TYR A 104 -10.38 4.11 11.14
C TYR A 104 -9.78 3.36 12.33
N HIS A 105 -8.98 2.32 12.08
CA HIS A 105 -8.29 1.60 13.14
C HIS A 105 -7.34 2.49 13.94
N GLY A 106 -6.70 3.48 13.31
CA GLY A 106 -5.88 4.50 13.98
C GLY A 106 -6.64 5.35 15.02
N PHE A 107 -7.97 5.43 14.93
CA PHE A 107 -8.81 6.15 15.90
C PHE A 107 -9.51 5.23 16.91
N CYS A 108 -9.39 3.91 16.76
CA CYS A 108 -9.97 2.93 17.66
C CYS A 108 -9.34 3.00 19.07
N LYS A 109 -10.10 2.58 20.07
CA LYS A 109 -9.68 2.59 21.49
C LYS A 109 -8.42 1.75 21.74
N CYS A 110 -8.18 0.71 20.94
CA CYS A 110 -6.96 -0.10 20.99
C CYS A 110 -5.69 0.72 20.65
N MET A 111 -5.78 1.60 19.66
CA MET A 111 -4.66 2.42 19.19
C MET A 111 -4.47 3.72 20.00
N ARG A 112 -5.49 4.13 20.77
CA ARG A 112 -5.44 5.35 21.59
C ARG A 112 -4.69 5.17 22.92
N LYS A 113 -4.41 3.92 23.30
CA LYS A 113 -3.73 3.54 24.55
C LYS A 113 -2.27 3.11 24.35
N THR A 114 -1.78 3.17 23.10
CA THR A 114 -0.43 2.75 22.68
C THR A 114 0.41 3.96 22.31
#